data_AF-A0A8J4VBM5-F1
#
_entry.id   AF-A0A8J4VBM5-F1
#
_cell.length_a   1.000
_cell.length_b   1.000
_cell.length_c   1.000
_cell.angle_alpha   90.00
_cell.angle_beta   90.00
_cell.angle_gamma   90.00
#
_symmetry.space_group_name_H-M   'P 1'
#
loop_
_entity.id
_entity.type
_entity.pdbx_description
1 polymer ?
#
loop_
_entity_poly.entity_id
_entity_poly.type
_entity_poly.pdbx_seq_one_letter_code
_entity_poly.pdbx_strand_id
1 'polypeptide(L)'
;MVLNGRPLTVLVVVSLWLLLICGLSYGVQSDIDCLKGIKAELEDPYGYLNTSWNFNNNTEGFICKFTGIECWHPDENKVLNIRLSDMGLNGQFPGAIKNCTSLTGLDLSNNKLFGIIPQNISHIIGYVTSLDLSSNNFSGEIPADLSNCSYLNVLKLDHNRFTGQIPQQLSLLARLKQFSVANNLLTGPVPYFGPNSSITADSYANNTGLCGFPLDPCQSA
;
A
#
# COMPACT_ATOMS: atom_id res chain seq x y z
N MET A 1 21.87 -64.94 4.95
CA MET A 1 21.45 -63.77 5.76
C MET A 1 22.51 -62.70 5.64
N VAL A 2 22.35 -61.75 4.73
CA VAL A 2 23.14 -60.52 4.70
C VAL A 2 22.12 -59.39 4.74
N LEU A 3 22.14 -58.63 5.83
CA LEU A 3 21.30 -57.46 6.06
C LEU A 3 21.81 -56.32 5.17
N ASN A 4 21.06 -55.98 4.12
CA ASN A 4 21.25 -54.74 3.37
C ASN A 4 20.62 -53.58 4.15
N GLY A 5 21.41 -52.98 5.05
CA GLY A 5 21.10 -51.70 5.65
C GLY A 5 21.68 -50.56 4.81
N ARG A 6 20.80 -49.83 4.09
CA ARG A 6 20.74 -48.35 4.00
C ARG A 6 19.89 -47.89 2.81
N PRO A 7 18.69 -47.34 3.09
CA PRO A 7 18.19 -46.22 2.30
C PRO A 7 17.55 -45.18 3.24
N LEU A 8 18.33 -44.51 4.08
CA LEU A 8 17.79 -43.41 4.92
C LEU A 8 18.60 -42.12 4.78
N THR A 9 19.93 -42.21 4.59
CA THR A 9 20.78 -41.02 4.49
C THR A 9 20.69 -40.29 3.14
N VAL A 10 20.36 -40.99 2.04
CA VAL A 10 20.22 -40.34 0.72
C VAL A 10 18.87 -39.62 0.58
N LEU A 11 17.80 -40.15 1.17
CA LEU A 11 16.46 -39.54 1.09
C LEU A 11 16.35 -38.23 1.90
N VAL A 12 17.04 -38.15 3.05
CA VAL A 12 17.01 -36.95 3.90
C VAL A 12 17.78 -35.79 3.25
N VAL A 13 18.85 -36.04 2.52
CA VAL A 13 19.62 -34.97 1.84
C VAL A 13 18.86 -34.43 0.63
N VAL A 14 18.20 -35.28 -0.17
CA VAL A 14 17.41 -34.81 -1.33
C VAL A 14 16.17 -34.00 -0.90
N SER A 15 15.52 -34.38 0.20
CA SER A 15 14.36 -33.66 0.73
C SER A 15 14.73 -32.33 1.41
N LEU A 16 15.89 -32.24 2.09
CA LEU A 16 16.39 -30.96 2.61
C LEU A 16 16.84 -29.98 1.51
N TRP A 17 17.34 -30.47 0.37
CA TRP A 17 17.67 -29.61 -0.78
C TRP A 17 16.43 -29.13 -1.55
N LEU A 18 15.38 -29.96 -1.67
CA LEU A 18 14.10 -29.55 -2.27
C LEU A 18 13.32 -28.55 -1.40
N LEU A 19 13.46 -28.60 -0.07
CA LEU A 19 12.84 -27.63 0.84
C LEU A 19 13.56 -26.27 0.87
N LEU A 20 14.87 -26.22 0.60
CA LEU A 20 15.63 -24.96 0.51
C LEU A 20 15.35 -24.18 -0.79
N ILE A 21 15.13 -24.87 -1.91
CA ILE A 21 14.82 -24.24 -3.21
C ILE A 21 13.37 -23.72 -3.27
N CYS A 22 12.50 -24.31 -2.45
CA CYS A 22 11.08 -24.00 -2.42
C CYS A 22 10.79 -22.61 -1.81
N GLY A 23 11.43 -22.25 -0.68
CA GLY A 23 11.13 -21.00 0.03
C GLY A 23 11.50 -19.71 -0.71
N LEU A 24 12.56 -19.73 -1.51
CA LEU A 24 13.05 -18.54 -2.25
C LEU A 24 12.24 -18.27 -3.53
N SER A 25 11.78 -19.34 -4.21
CA SER A 25 11.02 -19.25 -5.46
C SER A 25 9.61 -18.67 -5.30
N TYR A 26 8.89 -19.06 -4.23
CA TYR A 26 7.53 -18.56 -3.98
C TYR A 26 7.48 -17.06 -3.71
N GLY A 27 8.50 -16.54 -3.02
CA GLY A 27 8.55 -15.13 -2.64
C GLY A 27 8.66 -14.20 -3.85
N VAL A 28 9.48 -14.54 -4.83
CA VAL A 28 9.66 -13.74 -6.04
C VAL A 28 8.42 -13.83 -6.95
N GLN A 29 7.77 -14.99 -7.01
CA GLN A 29 6.58 -15.18 -7.85
C GLN A 29 5.38 -14.32 -7.41
N SER A 30 5.14 -14.19 -6.10
CA SER A 30 4.05 -13.34 -5.59
C SER A 30 4.23 -11.87 -5.99
N ASP A 31 5.46 -11.38 -5.96
CA ASP A 31 5.79 -10.01 -6.31
C ASP A 31 5.69 -9.80 -7.83
N ILE A 32 6.11 -10.77 -8.65
CA ILE A 32 5.88 -10.74 -10.10
C ILE A 32 4.38 -10.67 -10.41
N ASP A 33 3.56 -11.48 -9.75
CA ASP A 33 2.10 -11.48 -9.97
C ASP A 33 1.44 -10.19 -9.49
N CYS A 34 1.93 -9.62 -8.38
CA CYS A 34 1.55 -8.30 -7.91
C CYS A 34 1.79 -7.23 -8.98
N LEU A 35 3.00 -7.16 -9.52
CA LEU A 35 3.40 -6.14 -10.51
C LEU A 35 2.69 -6.36 -11.87
N LYS A 36 2.51 -7.61 -12.31
CA LYS A 36 1.70 -7.92 -13.49
C LYS A 36 0.26 -7.46 -13.33
N GLY A 37 -0.33 -7.72 -12.16
CA GLY A 37 -1.68 -7.31 -11.84
C GLY A 37 -1.84 -5.79 -11.83
N ILE A 38 -0.95 -5.06 -11.15
CA ILE A 38 -0.95 -3.58 -11.15
C ILE A 38 -0.87 -3.04 -12.58
N LYS A 39 0.03 -3.58 -13.40
CA LYS A 39 0.16 -3.19 -14.82
C LYS A 39 -1.09 -3.47 -15.65
N ALA A 40 -1.85 -4.51 -15.31
CA ALA A 40 -3.10 -4.85 -16.00
C ALA A 40 -4.31 -4.03 -15.50
N GLU A 41 -4.29 -3.61 -14.24
CA GLU A 41 -5.36 -2.85 -13.59
C GLU A 41 -5.28 -1.34 -13.86
N LEU A 42 -4.07 -0.82 -14.10
CA LEU A 42 -3.85 0.60 -14.35
C LEU A 42 -3.66 0.90 -15.84
N GLU A 43 -4.28 1.98 -16.28
CA GLU A 43 -3.98 2.61 -17.56
C GLU A 43 -2.70 3.44 -17.42
N ASP A 44 -1.78 3.27 -18.37
CA ASP A 44 -0.48 3.96 -18.42
C ASP A 44 -0.34 4.73 -19.75
N PRO A 45 -0.97 5.92 -19.87
CA PRO A 45 -1.03 6.66 -21.13
C PRO A 45 0.33 7.14 -21.63
N TYR A 46 1.29 7.34 -20.71
CA TYR A 46 2.62 7.86 -21.01
C TYR A 46 3.69 6.77 -21.11
N GLY A 47 3.32 5.51 -20.83
CA GLY A 47 4.17 4.36 -21.04
C GLY A 47 5.23 4.12 -19.97
N TYR A 48 5.11 4.72 -18.79
CA TYR A 48 6.10 4.54 -17.71
C TYR A 48 6.20 3.09 -17.25
N LEU A 49 5.07 2.41 -17.07
CA LEU A 49 5.01 0.99 -16.72
C LEU A 49 5.19 0.12 -17.96
N ASN A 50 4.61 0.51 -19.09
CA ASN A 50 4.66 -0.26 -20.32
C ASN A 50 6.08 -0.45 -20.85
N THR A 51 6.90 0.60 -20.80
CA THR A 51 8.29 0.54 -21.27
C THR A 51 9.24 -0.11 -20.27
N SER A 52 8.99 0.06 -18.97
CA SER A 52 9.90 -0.40 -17.92
C SER A 52 9.58 -1.80 -17.39
N TRP A 53 8.31 -2.11 -17.12
CA TRP A 53 7.89 -3.35 -16.46
C TRP A 53 7.77 -4.50 -17.48
N ASN A 54 8.90 -4.97 -17.98
CA ASN A 54 8.97 -6.04 -18.97
C ASN A 54 9.14 -7.41 -18.27
N PHE A 55 8.14 -8.27 -18.39
CA PHE A 55 8.13 -9.58 -17.74
C PHE A 55 8.67 -10.72 -18.61
N ASN A 56 9.33 -10.43 -19.74
CA ASN A 56 9.92 -11.47 -20.62
C ASN A 56 11.16 -12.14 -20.00
N ASN A 57 11.87 -11.45 -19.10
CA ASN A 57 12.90 -12.03 -18.23
C ASN A 57 12.55 -11.72 -16.77
N ASN A 58 11.62 -12.48 -16.21
CA ASN A 58 11.02 -12.27 -14.90
C ASN A 58 11.79 -12.98 -13.77
N THR A 59 13.12 -12.99 -13.82
CA THR A 59 13.95 -13.63 -12.78
C THR A 59 14.19 -12.73 -11.57
N GLU A 60 14.58 -13.37 -10.47
CA GLU A 60 14.93 -12.76 -9.19
C GLU A 60 15.89 -11.57 -9.39
N GLY A 61 15.47 -10.39 -8.92
CA GLY A 61 16.21 -9.12 -8.97
C GLY A 61 16.08 -8.28 -10.23
N PHE A 62 15.47 -8.81 -11.28
CA PHE A 62 15.13 -8.00 -12.45
C PHE A 62 13.98 -7.03 -12.15
N ILE A 63 12.95 -7.49 -11.43
CA ILE A 63 11.79 -6.65 -11.07
C ILE A 63 12.16 -5.45 -10.19
N CYS A 64 13.27 -5.54 -9.46
CA CYS A 64 13.79 -4.44 -8.65
C CYS A 64 14.43 -3.32 -9.47
N LYS A 65 14.60 -3.52 -10.78
CA LYS A 65 15.06 -2.49 -11.73
C LYS A 65 13.91 -1.78 -12.42
N PHE A 66 12.67 -2.21 -12.19
CA PHE A 66 11.51 -1.56 -12.73
C PHE A 66 11.36 -0.16 -12.16
N THR A 67 10.92 0.76 -13.03
CA THR A 67 10.63 2.14 -12.64
C THR A 67 9.64 2.14 -11.49
N GLY A 68 10.01 2.83 -10.41
CA GLY A 68 9.19 2.97 -9.22
C GLY A 68 9.20 1.77 -8.28
N ILE A 69 10.00 0.72 -8.52
CA ILE A 69 10.09 -0.44 -7.62
C ILE A 69 11.36 -0.35 -6.78
N GLU A 70 11.21 -0.43 -5.46
CA GLU A 70 12.32 -0.59 -4.53
C GLU A 70 12.21 -1.92 -3.81
N CYS A 71 13.31 -2.65 -3.77
CA CYS A 71 13.40 -3.93 -3.07
C CYS A 71 14.20 -3.81 -1.78
N TRP A 72 13.92 -4.70 -0.82
CA TRP A 72 14.56 -4.72 0.50
C TRP A 72 16.09 -4.89 0.45
N HIS A 73 16.58 -5.80 -0.40
CA HIS A 73 18.01 -6.07 -0.59
C HIS A 73 18.28 -6.56 -2.02
N PRO A 74 19.46 -6.24 -2.62
CA PRO A 74 19.84 -6.73 -3.96
C PRO A 74 19.82 -8.25 -4.14
N ASP A 75 19.95 -8.98 -3.03
CA ASP A 75 20.04 -10.46 -3.03
C ASP A 75 18.71 -11.14 -2.65
N GLU A 76 17.75 -10.42 -2.05
CA GLU A 76 16.47 -10.99 -1.59
C GLU A 76 15.30 -10.62 -2.51
N ASN A 77 15.46 -9.57 -3.32
CA ASN A 77 14.62 -9.27 -4.48
C ASN A 77 13.10 -9.24 -4.20
N LYS A 78 12.78 -8.80 -2.99
CA LYS A 78 11.42 -8.61 -2.46
C LYS A 78 10.99 -7.17 -2.59
N VAL A 79 9.83 -6.94 -3.20
CA VAL A 79 9.26 -5.59 -3.36
C VAL A 79 8.94 -5.03 -1.97
N LEU A 80 9.61 -3.92 -1.63
CA LEU A 80 9.48 -3.24 -0.36
C LEU A 80 8.64 -1.96 -0.50
N ASN A 81 8.92 -1.17 -1.54
CA ASN A 81 8.17 0.04 -1.84
C ASN A 81 7.78 0.10 -3.32
N ILE A 82 6.58 0.62 -3.57
CA ILE A 82 6.09 0.98 -4.90
C ILE A 82 5.91 2.50 -4.92
N ARG A 83 6.67 3.20 -5.76
CA ARG A 83 6.66 4.65 -5.97
C ARG A 83 6.28 4.98 -7.42
N LEU A 84 5.00 5.20 -7.64
CA LEU A 84 4.43 5.49 -8.95
C LEU A 84 3.88 6.92 -9.03
N SER A 85 4.46 7.83 -8.25
CA SER A 85 4.03 9.23 -8.21
C SER A 85 4.28 9.95 -9.55
N ASP A 86 3.37 10.85 -9.94
CA ASP A 86 3.51 11.74 -11.09
C ASP A 86 3.75 11.02 -12.44
N MET A 87 3.07 9.89 -12.63
CA MET A 87 3.17 9.10 -13.86
C MET A 87 1.93 9.26 -14.76
N GLY A 88 0.95 10.06 -14.34
CA GLY A 88 -0.30 10.26 -15.06
C GLY A 88 -1.14 8.99 -15.19
N LEU A 89 -0.92 8.00 -14.30
CA LEU A 89 -1.64 6.73 -14.28
C LEU A 89 -3.12 6.96 -14.02
N ASN A 90 -3.95 6.14 -14.66
CA ASN A 90 -5.40 6.22 -14.55
C ASN A 90 -5.97 4.82 -14.21
N GLY A 91 -7.19 4.76 -13.72
CA GLY A 91 -7.82 3.54 -13.21
C GLY A 91 -8.23 3.66 -11.74
N GLN A 92 -8.62 2.53 -11.16
CA GLN A 92 -9.00 2.47 -9.74
C GLN A 92 -7.80 2.08 -8.86
N PHE A 93 -8.01 2.01 -7.54
CA PHE A 93 -7.01 1.47 -6.63
C PHE A 93 -6.64 0.02 -7.07
N PRO A 94 -5.36 -0.28 -7.35
CA PRO A 94 -4.99 -1.59 -7.89
C PRO A 94 -5.02 -2.65 -6.78
N GLY A 95 -6.02 -3.53 -6.85
CA GLY A 95 -6.24 -4.61 -5.88
C GLY A 95 -5.15 -5.69 -5.92
N ALA A 96 -4.41 -5.80 -7.02
CA ALA A 96 -3.28 -6.71 -7.16
C ALA A 96 -2.15 -6.47 -6.13
N ILE A 97 -2.10 -5.28 -5.52
CA ILE A 97 -1.17 -4.92 -4.44
C ILE A 97 -1.16 -5.96 -3.30
N LYS A 98 -2.29 -6.63 -3.04
CA LYS A 98 -2.38 -7.67 -2.00
C LYS A 98 -1.35 -8.80 -2.16
N ASN A 99 -0.82 -9.01 -3.37
CA ASN A 99 0.15 -10.04 -3.67
C ASN A 99 1.60 -9.62 -3.35
N CYS A 100 1.85 -8.31 -3.14
CA CYS A 100 3.15 -7.79 -2.70
C CYS A 100 3.31 -7.96 -1.18
N THR A 101 3.63 -9.18 -0.76
CA THR A 101 3.56 -9.61 0.66
C THR A 101 4.56 -8.92 1.60
N SER A 102 5.58 -8.25 1.06
CA SER A 102 6.60 -7.54 1.84
C SER A 102 6.48 -6.00 1.74
N LEU A 103 5.41 -5.50 1.14
CA LEU A 103 5.22 -4.07 0.90
C LEU A 103 5.09 -3.28 2.21
N THR A 104 5.91 -2.25 2.35
CA THR A 104 5.88 -1.32 3.50
C THR A 104 5.60 0.12 3.09
N GLY A 105 5.81 0.48 1.82
CA GLY A 105 5.53 1.81 1.30
C GLY A 105 4.78 1.76 -0.03
N LEU A 106 3.68 2.50 -0.12
CA LEU A 106 2.90 2.67 -1.33
C LEU A 106 2.67 4.16 -1.60
N ASP A 107 3.22 4.63 -2.70
CA ASP A 107 3.04 6.00 -3.19
C ASP A 107 2.46 5.95 -4.61
N LEU A 108 1.18 6.32 -4.71
CA LEU A 108 0.44 6.48 -5.96
C LEU A 108 0.03 7.94 -6.17
N SER A 109 0.69 8.89 -5.48
CA SER A 109 0.31 10.29 -5.47
C SER A 109 0.45 10.96 -6.84
N ASN A 110 -0.21 12.11 -7.04
CA ASN A 110 -0.07 12.92 -8.26
C ASN A 110 -0.38 12.13 -9.56
N ASN A 111 -1.46 11.35 -9.53
CA ASN A 111 -1.95 10.60 -10.69
C ASN A 111 -3.39 11.00 -10.99
N LYS A 112 -4.06 10.22 -11.85
CA LYS A 112 -5.48 10.40 -12.22
C LYS A 112 -6.35 9.25 -11.70
N LEU A 113 -5.90 8.55 -10.65
CA LEU A 113 -6.64 7.42 -10.09
C LEU A 113 -7.99 7.88 -9.54
N PHE A 114 -9.02 7.06 -9.70
CA PHE A 114 -10.40 7.41 -9.36
C PHE A 114 -11.16 6.25 -8.71
N GLY A 115 -12.44 6.48 -8.40
CA GLY A 115 -13.29 5.51 -7.73
C GLY A 115 -13.14 5.60 -6.22
N ILE A 116 -13.46 4.51 -5.52
CA ILE A 116 -13.41 4.42 -4.06
C ILE A 116 -12.15 3.70 -3.59
N ILE A 117 -11.69 3.98 -2.38
CA ILE A 117 -10.76 3.08 -1.69
C ILE A 117 -11.53 1.80 -1.32
N PRO A 118 -10.97 0.59 -1.55
CA PRO A 118 -11.62 -0.67 -1.17
C PRO A 118 -12.05 -0.69 0.31
N GLN A 119 -13.25 -1.18 0.60
CA GLN A 119 -13.76 -1.21 1.98
C GLN A 119 -13.00 -2.18 2.90
N ASN A 120 -12.29 -3.14 2.31
CA ASN A 120 -11.46 -4.15 2.97
C ASN A 120 -9.96 -3.89 2.77
N ILE A 121 -9.56 -2.63 2.68
CA ILE A 121 -8.20 -2.17 2.35
C ILE A 121 -7.13 -2.74 3.28
N SER A 122 -7.45 -3.04 4.54
CA SER A 122 -6.49 -3.65 5.47
C SER A 122 -6.06 -5.07 5.07
N HIS A 123 -6.91 -5.80 4.34
CA HIS A 123 -6.53 -7.09 3.74
C HIS A 123 -5.60 -6.94 2.52
N ILE A 124 -5.47 -5.73 1.98
CA ILE A 124 -4.62 -5.43 0.83
C ILE A 124 -3.27 -4.85 1.27
N ILE A 125 -3.30 -3.94 2.25
CA ILE A 125 -2.12 -3.16 2.67
C ILE A 125 -1.85 -3.20 4.19
N GLY A 126 -2.27 -4.27 4.89
CA GLY A 126 -2.25 -4.32 6.37
C GLY A 126 -0.88 -4.12 7.03
N TYR A 127 0.22 -4.38 6.31
CA TYR A 127 1.60 -4.18 6.78
C TYR A 127 2.26 -2.88 6.31
N VAL A 128 1.55 -2.07 5.51
CA VAL A 128 2.07 -0.81 4.98
C VAL A 128 2.26 0.20 6.11
N THR A 129 3.40 0.87 6.07
CA THR A 129 3.82 1.92 7.01
C THR A 129 3.63 3.32 6.44
N SER A 130 3.62 3.46 5.12
CA SER A 130 3.43 4.72 4.42
C SER A 130 2.48 4.53 3.24
N LEU A 131 1.32 5.17 3.29
CA LEU A 131 0.35 5.22 2.21
C LEU A 131 0.18 6.67 1.74
N ASP A 132 0.53 6.92 0.49
CA ASP A 132 0.29 8.20 -0.19
C ASP A 132 -0.60 8.02 -1.42
N LEU A 133 -1.81 8.53 -1.32
CA LEU A 133 -2.81 8.59 -2.39
C LEU A 133 -3.16 10.05 -2.73
N SER A 134 -2.36 11.01 -2.27
CA SER A 134 -2.64 12.43 -2.45
C SER A 134 -2.67 12.84 -3.92
N SER A 135 -3.34 13.95 -4.23
CA SER A 135 -3.39 14.52 -5.58
C SER A 135 -3.87 13.52 -6.62
N ASN A 136 -5.05 12.94 -6.38
CA ASN A 136 -5.72 12.01 -7.28
C ASN A 136 -7.20 12.42 -7.41
N ASN A 137 -8.02 11.53 -7.97
CA ASN A 137 -9.44 11.74 -8.20
C ASN A 137 -10.29 10.70 -7.44
N PHE A 138 -9.79 10.16 -6.32
CA PHE A 138 -10.53 9.25 -5.45
C PHE A 138 -11.74 9.96 -4.84
N SER A 139 -12.81 9.21 -4.60
CA SER A 139 -14.13 9.71 -4.18
C SER A 139 -14.80 8.73 -3.22
N GLY A 140 -15.98 9.10 -2.72
CA GLY A 140 -16.70 8.32 -1.71
C GLY A 140 -16.12 8.53 -0.31
N GLU A 141 -16.51 7.67 0.63
CA GLU A 141 -16.07 7.76 2.02
C GLU A 141 -14.69 7.13 2.23
N ILE A 142 -13.94 7.65 3.20
CA ILE A 142 -12.71 7.03 3.68
C ILE A 142 -13.09 5.75 4.45
N PRO A 143 -12.61 4.55 4.07
CA PRO A 143 -13.01 3.32 4.75
C PRO A 143 -12.52 3.28 6.20
N ALA A 144 -13.43 2.98 7.14
CA ALA A 144 -13.06 2.79 8.55
C ALA A 144 -12.04 1.66 8.74
N ASP A 145 -12.04 0.66 7.84
CA ASP A 145 -11.09 -0.46 7.84
C ASP A 145 -9.61 -0.03 7.74
N LEU A 146 -9.32 1.20 7.29
CA LEU A 146 -7.96 1.76 7.36
C LEU A 146 -7.39 1.79 8.79
N SER A 147 -8.25 1.82 9.83
CA SER A 147 -7.80 1.75 11.22
C SER A 147 -7.13 0.41 11.57
N ASN A 148 -7.36 -0.63 10.77
CA ASN A 148 -6.76 -1.95 10.97
C ASN A 148 -5.33 -2.04 10.39
N CYS A 149 -4.90 -1.05 9.59
CA CYS A 149 -3.52 -0.92 9.12
C CYS A 149 -2.60 -0.35 10.23
N SER A 150 -2.47 -1.09 11.34
CA SER A 150 -1.82 -0.64 12.58
C SER A 150 -0.34 -0.24 12.48
N TYR A 151 0.31 -0.52 11.34
CA TYR A 151 1.69 -0.13 11.05
C TYR A 151 1.83 1.26 10.42
N LEU A 152 0.73 1.89 10.01
CA LEU A 152 0.76 3.20 9.35
C LEU A 152 1.40 4.28 10.24
N ASN A 153 2.44 4.89 9.70
CA ASN A 153 3.09 6.10 10.21
C ASN A 153 2.71 7.32 9.36
N VAL A 154 2.43 7.11 8.06
CA VAL A 154 2.09 8.14 7.08
C VAL A 154 0.82 7.74 6.35
N LEU A 155 -0.18 8.63 6.36
CA LEU A 155 -1.42 8.52 5.59
C LEU A 155 -1.72 9.86 4.91
N LYS A 156 -1.56 9.92 3.60
CA LYS A 156 -1.83 11.12 2.79
C LYS A 156 -2.96 10.83 1.82
N LEU A 157 -4.07 11.55 2.00
CA LEU A 157 -5.31 11.45 1.24
C LEU A 157 -5.76 12.84 0.72
N ASP A 158 -4.92 13.86 0.89
CA ASP A 158 -5.25 15.22 0.48
C ASP A 158 -5.36 15.38 -1.04
N HIS A 159 -6.02 16.46 -1.48
CA HIS A 159 -6.24 16.76 -2.90
C HIS A 159 -6.93 15.59 -3.63
N ASN A 160 -8.08 15.19 -3.11
CA ASN A 160 -8.96 14.18 -3.69
C ASN A 160 -10.41 14.71 -3.66
N ARG A 161 -11.39 13.83 -3.84
CA ARG A 161 -12.83 14.14 -3.79
C ARG A 161 -13.54 13.30 -2.73
N PHE A 162 -12.86 12.96 -1.64
CA PHE A 162 -13.47 12.21 -0.54
C PHE A 162 -14.62 13.00 0.10
N THR A 163 -15.70 12.30 0.42
CA THR A 163 -16.94 12.85 1.00
C THR A 163 -17.25 12.15 2.32
N GLY A 164 -18.24 12.67 3.05
CA GLY A 164 -18.68 12.07 4.31
C GLY A 164 -17.74 12.39 5.47
N GLN A 165 -17.80 11.58 6.53
CA GLN A 165 -17.01 11.81 7.73
C GLN A 165 -15.64 11.14 7.65
N ILE A 166 -14.68 11.72 8.37
CA ILE A 166 -13.42 11.03 8.67
C ILE A 166 -13.72 9.96 9.73
N PRO A 167 -13.42 8.66 9.50
CA PRO A 167 -13.68 7.62 10.48
C PRO A 167 -12.95 7.90 11.79
N GLN A 168 -13.70 7.96 12.89
CA GLN A 168 -13.15 8.21 14.21
C GLN A 168 -12.15 7.11 14.62
N GLN A 169 -12.32 5.91 14.08
CA GLN A 169 -11.44 4.76 14.28
C GLN A 169 -10.01 5.01 13.80
N LEU A 170 -9.77 5.98 12.90
CA LEU A 170 -8.40 6.34 12.51
C LEU A 170 -7.55 6.80 13.71
N SER A 171 -8.17 7.32 14.76
CA SER A 171 -7.48 7.66 16.03
C SER A 171 -6.83 6.45 16.73
N LEU A 172 -7.21 5.21 16.37
CA LEU A 172 -6.61 3.98 16.88
C LEU A 172 -5.23 3.69 16.29
N LEU A 173 -4.83 4.39 15.21
CA LEU A 173 -3.52 4.26 14.59
C LEU A 173 -2.44 4.94 15.44
N ALA A 174 -2.04 4.27 16.52
CA ALA A 174 -1.11 4.80 17.53
C ALA A 174 0.29 5.19 17.00
N ARG A 175 0.63 4.75 15.78
CA ARG A 175 1.91 5.04 15.11
C ARG A 175 1.83 6.20 14.13
N LEU A 176 0.63 6.70 13.84
CA LEU A 176 0.42 7.72 12.82
C LEU A 176 1.07 9.04 13.25
N LYS A 177 2.00 9.53 12.42
CA LYS A 177 2.76 10.77 12.63
C LYS A 177 2.45 11.82 11.59
N GLN A 178 2.22 11.38 10.35
CA GLN A 178 1.87 12.25 9.24
C GLN A 178 0.50 11.86 8.73
N PHE A 179 -0.42 12.80 8.80
CA PHE A 179 -1.79 12.65 8.33
C PHE A 179 -2.17 13.88 7.52
N SER A 180 -2.88 13.69 6.43
CA SER A 180 -3.42 14.80 5.64
C SER A 180 -4.65 14.32 4.86
N VAL A 181 -5.74 15.05 5.01
CA VAL A 181 -6.99 14.92 4.26
C VAL A 181 -7.42 16.28 3.69
N ALA A 182 -6.53 17.26 3.68
CA ALA A 182 -6.79 18.60 3.17
C ALA A 182 -7.29 18.57 1.72
N ASN A 183 -8.02 19.60 1.30
CA ASN A 183 -8.53 19.71 -0.07
C ASN A 183 -9.38 18.49 -0.49
N ASN A 184 -10.44 18.22 0.28
CA ASN A 184 -11.46 17.22 0.00
C ASN A 184 -12.86 17.83 0.22
N LEU A 185 -13.90 16.99 0.27
CA LEU A 185 -15.30 17.37 0.51
C LEU A 185 -15.80 16.75 1.83
N LEU A 186 -14.92 16.60 2.82
CA LEU A 186 -15.20 15.94 4.08
C LEU A 186 -16.00 16.85 5.04
N THR A 187 -16.81 16.22 5.89
CA THR A 187 -17.69 16.91 6.84
C THR A 187 -17.69 16.24 8.21
N GLY A 188 -18.20 16.93 9.22
CA GLY A 188 -18.37 16.40 10.57
C GLY A 188 -17.13 16.53 11.46
N PRO A 189 -17.15 15.90 12.64
CA PRO A 189 -16.08 16.03 13.62
C PRO A 189 -14.79 15.35 13.14
N VAL A 190 -13.64 15.98 13.37
CA VAL A 190 -12.32 15.37 13.13
C VAL A 190 -11.95 14.38 14.26
N PRO A 191 -11.22 13.29 13.97
CA PRO A 191 -10.74 12.37 15.00
C PRO A 191 -9.70 13.00 15.92
N TYR A 192 -9.76 12.67 17.21
CA TYR A 192 -8.77 13.08 18.19
C TYR A 192 -7.62 12.07 18.29
N PHE A 193 -6.44 12.45 17.82
CA PHE A 193 -5.24 11.60 17.81
C PHE A 193 -4.40 11.66 19.11
N GLY A 194 -4.94 12.26 20.17
CA GLY A 194 -4.24 12.44 21.43
C GLY A 194 -3.45 13.75 21.53
N PRO A 195 -3.02 14.14 22.74
CA PRO A 195 -2.45 15.46 23.02
C PRO A 195 -1.03 15.65 22.46
N ASN A 196 -0.32 14.55 22.19
CA ASN A 196 1.06 14.56 21.65
C ASN A 196 1.09 14.34 20.13
N SER A 197 -0.06 14.43 19.46
CA SER A 197 -0.13 14.25 18.01
C SER A 197 0.55 15.42 17.29
N SER A 198 1.31 15.11 16.24
CA SER A 198 1.88 16.10 15.32
C SER A 198 0.91 16.56 14.23
N ILE A 199 -0.34 16.10 14.29
CA ILE A 199 -1.39 16.44 13.31
C ILE A 199 -1.98 17.82 13.66
N THR A 200 -1.90 18.75 12.72
CA THR A 200 -2.30 20.16 12.91
C THR A 200 -3.56 20.49 12.11
N ALA A 201 -4.08 21.72 12.26
CA ALA A 201 -5.21 22.21 11.47
C ALA A 201 -4.97 22.14 9.94
N ASP A 202 -3.71 22.29 9.50
CA ASP A 202 -3.34 22.22 8.08
C ASP A 202 -3.66 20.86 7.45
N SER A 203 -3.59 19.77 8.24
CA SER A 203 -3.95 18.42 7.80
C SER A 203 -5.42 18.30 7.35
N TYR A 204 -6.27 19.26 7.71
CA TYR A 204 -7.70 19.28 7.42
C TYR A 204 -8.12 20.47 6.53
N ALA A 205 -7.17 21.32 6.13
CA ALA A 205 -7.44 22.55 5.41
C ALA A 205 -8.34 22.34 4.18
N ASN A 206 -9.13 23.35 3.82
CA ASN A 206 -10.01 23.32 2.64
C ASN A 206 -11.04 22.17 2.65
N ASN A 207 -11.51 21.77 3.84
CA ASN A 207 -12.73 20.96 4.03
C ASN A 207 -13.70 21.76 4.91
N THR A 208 -14.55 22.59 4.30
CA THR A 208 -15.36 23.58 5.03
C THR A 208 -16.40 22.99 5.97
N GLY A 209 -16.72 21.70 5.85
CA GLY A 209 -17.67 21.01 6.73
C GLY A 209 -17.03 20.32 7.93
N LEU A 210 -15.70 20.34 8.08
CA LEU A 210 -15.01 19.75 9.21
C LEU A 210 -15.01 20.68 10.43
N CYS A 211 -15.04 20.08 11.62
CA CYS A 211 -15.02 20.79 12.90
C CYS A 211 -14.40 19.93 14.01
N GLY A 212 -14.12 20.55 15.16
CA GLY A 212 -13.48 19.91 16.31
C GLY A 212 -11.96 20.06 16.32
N PHE A 213 -11.35 20.01 17.50
CA PHE A 213 -9.93 20.26 17.69
C PHE A 213 -9.05 19.38 16.77
N PRO A 214 -8.09 19.93 16.01
CA PRO A 214 -7.51 21.29 16.14
C PRO A 214 -8.22 22.41 15.35
N LEU A 215 -9.37 22.13 14.72
CA LEU A 215 -10.22 23.13 14.06
C LEU A 215 -11.16 23.82 15.06
N ASP A 216 -11.98 24.74 14.54
CA ASP A 216 -13.05 25.37 15.31
C ASP A 216 -14.05 24.33 15.85
N PRO A 217 -14.61 24.54 17.05
CA PRO A 217 -15.57 23.62 17.64
C PRO A 217 -16.77 23.37 16.72
N CYS A 218 -17.28 22.14 16.73
CA CYS A 218 -18.53 21.83 16.04
C CYS A 218 -19.67 22.65 16.65
N GLN A 219 -20.46 23.29 15.78
CA GLN A 219 -21.68 23.96 16.23
C GLN A 219 -22.63 22.90 16.80
N SER A 220 -23.08 23.09 18.04
CA SER A 220 -24.16 22.29 18.60
C SER A 220 -25.42 22.54 17.78
N ALA A 221 -26.01 21.47 17.24
CA ALA A 221 -27.33 21.49 16.61
C ALA A 221 -28.41 21.95 17.60
#